data_AF-A0AAU4J8I3-F1
#
_entry.id   AF-A0AAU4J8I3-F1
#
_cell.length_a   1.000
_cell.length_b   1.000
_cell.length_c   1.000
_cell.angle_alpha   90.00
_cell.angle_beta   90.00
_cell.angle_gamma   90.00
#
_symmetry.space_group_name_H-M   'P 1'
#
loop_
_entity.id
_entity.type
_entity.pdbx_description
1 polymer ?
#
loop_
_entity_poly.entity_id
_entity_poly.type
_entity_poly.pdbx_seq_one_letter_code
_entity_poly.pdbx_strand_id
1 'polypeptide(L)'
;MPDGPQTSRTTARTPTARRRPGAPRSRSRPPRRAGLALTYQAFDVRDAPGQQLVIYHAEPGSPSAQALDLLGSLHATRRGTAGPRG
;
A
#
# COMPACT_ATOMS: atom_id res chain seq x y z
N MET A 1 -39.45 -36.01 43.09
CA MET A 1 -39.06 -37.08 42.15
C MET A 1 -40.00 -37.01 40.96
N PRO A 2 -39.54 -36.54 39.79
CA PRO A 2 -38.76 -37.40 38.91
C PRO A 2 -37.50 -36.71 38.30
N ASP A 3 -36.43 -37.46 38.10
CA ASP A 3 -35.30 -37.06 37.25
C ASP A 3 -34.99 -38.25 36.32
N GLY A 4 -35.25 -38.07 35.03
CA GLY A 4 -35.00 -39.05 33.97
C GLY A 4 -33.95 -38.48 33.01
N PRO A 5 -33.01 -39.31 32.51
CA PRO A 5 -31.83 -38.79 31.82
C PRO A 5 -32.17 -38.15 30.48
N GLN A 6 -31.85 -36.86 30.34
CA GLN A 6 -31.90 -36.14 29.07
C GLN A 6 -30.82 -36.70 28.13
N THR A 7 -31.23 -37.52 27.17
CA THR A 7 -30.36 -37.95 26.07
C THR A 7 -30.26 -36.83 25.05
N SER A 8 -29.14 -36.11 25.07
CA SER A 8 -28.82 -35.10 24.08
C SER A 8 -28.48 -35.78 22.73
N ARG A 9 -29.47 -35.85 21.84
CA ARG A 9 -29.29 -36.35 20.48
C ARG A 9 -28.67 -35.26 19.60
N THR A 10 -27.35 -35.13 19.64
CA THR A 10 -26.60 -34.26 18.70
C THR A 10 -26.69 -34.86 17.30
N THR A 11 -27.57 -34.31 16.47
CA THR A 11 -27.58 -34.62 15.03
C THR A 11 -26.44 -33.87 14.38
N ALA A 12 -25.49 -34.61 13.80
CA ALA A 12 -24.44 -34.04 12.98
C ALA A 12 -25.07 -33.38 11.74
N ARG A 13 -25.20 -32.05 11.74
CA ARG A 13 -25.50 -31.30 10.52
C ARG A 13 -24.27 -31.36 9.65
N THR A 14 -24.31 -32.18 8.61
CA THR A 14 -23.32 -32.19 7.53
C THR A 14 -23.21 -30.77 6.97
N PRO A 15 -22.06 -30.08 7.09
CA PRO A 15 -21.90 -28.80 6.45
C PRO A 15 -21.66 -29.08 4.96
N THR A 16 -22.71 -28.95 4.14
CA THR A 16 -22.55 -28.86 2.69
C THR A 16 -21.72 -27.61 2.37
N ALA A 17 -20.42 -27.80 2.21
CA ALA A 17 -19.48 -26.76 1.79
C ALA A 17 -19.80 -26.37 0.35
N ARG A 18 -20.68 -25.39 0.18
CA ARG A 18 -20.94 -24.77 -1.12
C ARG A 18 -19.69 -23.99 -1.53
N ARG A 19 -19.00 -24.46 -2.59
CA ARG A 19 -17.85 -23.78 -3.19
C ARG A 19 -18.27 -22.33 -3.50
N ARG A 20 -17.67 -21.36 -2.79
CA ARG A 20 -17.91 -19.95 -3.07
C ARG A 20 -17.35 -19.63 -4.47
N PRO A 21 -18.11 -18.98 -5.37
CA PRO A 21 -17.55 -18.50 -6.63
C PRO A 21 -16.35 -17.60 -6.31
N GLY A 22 -15.26 -17.77 -7.08
CA GLY A 22 -13.99 -17.10 -6.85
C GLY A 22 -14.21 -15.60 -6.67
N ALA A 23 -13.78 -15.08 -5.52
CA ALA A 23 -13.93 -13.68 -5.22
C ALA A 23 -13.34 -12.84 -6.36
N PRO A 24 -14.04 -11.80 -6.86
CA PRO A 24 -13.47 -10.91 -7.86
C PRO A 24 -12.14 -10.39 -7.31
N ARG A 25 -11.10 -10.36 -8.15
CA ARG A 25 -9.77 -9.85 -7.81
C ARG A 25 -9.94 -8.48 -7.17
N SER A 26 -9.93 -8.45 -5.84
CA SER A 26 -10.03 -7.21 -5.09
C SER A 26 -8.73 -6.47 -5.36
N ARG A 27 -8.81 -5.42 -6.18
CA ARG A 27 -7.75 -4.43 -6.27
C ARG A 27 -7.75 -3.72 -4.93
N SER A 28 -7.06 -4.32 -3.96
CA SER A 28 -6.81 -3.70 -2.68
C SER A 28 -6.03 -2.43 -2.95
N ARG A 29 -6.71 -1.31 -2.78
CA ARG A 29 -6.03 -0.01 -2.76
C ARG A 29 -5.08 -0.06 -1.57
N PRO A 30 -3.79 0.27 -1.75
CA PRO A 30 -2.85 0.21 -0.65
C PRO A 30 -3.36 1.10 0.47
N PRO A 31 -3.27 0.63 1.74
CA PRO A 31 -3.70 1.43 2.87
C PRO A 31 -2.98 2.76 2.81
N ARG A 32 -3.67 3.84 3.15
CA ARG A 32 -3.17 5.22 3.08
C ARG A 32 -1.90 5.48 3.94
N ARG A 33 -1.46 4.48 4.71
CA ARG A 33 -0.22 4.46 5.52
C ARG A 33 0.85 3.50 4.99
N ALA A 34 0.66 2.87 3.83
CA ALA A 34 1.72 2.09 3.20
C ALA A 34 2.89 3.05 2.94
N GLY A 35 3.98 2.88 3.69
CA GLY A 35 5.15 3.73 3.59
C GLY A 35 5.63 3.84 2.15
N LEU A 36 6.19 5.00 1.80
CA LEU A 36 6.73 5.24 0.47
C LEU A 36 8.00 4.40 0.32
N ALA A 37 7.90 3.27 -0.38
CA ALA A 37 9.07 2.46 -0.71
C ALA A 37 9.83 3.12 -1.86
N LEU A 38 11.02 3.64 -1.56
CA LEU A 38 11.90 4.33 -2.49
C LEU A 38 13.23 3.60 -2.60
N THR A 39 13.69 3.46 -3.83
CA THR A 39 15.05 3.04 -4.15
C THR A 39 15.92 4.29 -4.22
N TYR A 40 17.13 4.22 -3.68
CA TYR A 40 18.10 5.31 -3.75
C TYR A 40 19.28 4.91 -4.65
N GLN A 41 19.78 5.87 -5.42
CA GLN A 41 21.01 5.75 -6.20
C GLN A 41 21.92 6.92 -5.84
N ALA A 42 23.19 6.65 -5.62
CA ALA A 42 24.20 7.62 -5.23
C ALA A 42 25.24 7.75 -6.35
N PHE A 43 25.51 8.96 -6.79
CA PHE A 43 26.50 9.25 -7.84
C PHE A 43 27.49 10.30 -7.33
N ASP A 44 28.78 10.02 -7.46
CA ASP A 44 29.82 11.01 -7.15
C ASP A 44 29.84 12.12 -8.22
N VAL A 45 29.89 13.36 -7.77
CA VAL A 45 29.94 14.53 -8.67
C VAL A 45 31.39 14.78 -9.05
N ARG A 46 31.73 14.50 -10.31
CA ARG A 46 33.12 14.64 -10.83
C ARG A 46 33.69 16.06 -10.72
N ASP A 47 32.83 17.06 -10.84
CA ASP A 47 33.20 18.48 -10.79
C ASP A 47 33.30 19.03 -9.34
N ALA A 48 32.96 18.21 -8.35
CA ALA A 48 32.90 18.62 -6.95
C ALA A 48 33.32 17.48 -6.00
N PRO A 49 34.63 17.34 -5.72
CA PRO A 49 35.14 16.29 -4.84
C PRO A 49 34.47 16.33 -3.45
N GLY A 50 33.95 15.19 -3.00
CA GLY A 50 33.23 15.07 -1.73
C GLY A 50 31.72 15.37 -1.80
N GLN A 51 31.19 15.75 -2.98
CA GLN A 51 29.76 15.88 -3.20
C GLN A 51 29.19 14.65 -3.92
N GLN A 52 28.00 14.22 -3.48
CA GLN A 52 27.31 13.06 -4.01
C GLN A 52 25.86 13.44 -4.36
N LEU A 53 25.46 13.14 -5.59
CA LEU A 53 24.08 13.25 -6.04
C LEU A 53 23.31 12.00 -5.65
N VAL A 54 22.32 12.15 -4.76
CA VAL A 54 21.43 11.06 -4.36
C VAL A 54 20.08 11.21 -5.04
N ILE A 55 19.70 10.19 -5.82
CA ILE A 55 18.45 10.13 -6.57
C ILE A 55 17.54 9.11 -5.91
N TYR A 56 16.41 9.59 -5.39
CA TYR A 56 15.34 8.74 -4.89
C TYR A 56 14.29 8.52 -5.98
N HIS A 57 13.99 7.28 -6.30
CA HIS A 57 12.96 6.91 -7.26
C HIS A 57 12.11 5.78 -6.69
N ALA A 58 10.83 5.78 -7.02
CA ALA A 58 9.97 4.64 -6.73
C ALA A 58 10.03 3.65 -7.90
N GLU A 59 9.82 2.37 -7.59
CA GLU A 59 9.68 1.33 -8.62
C GLU A 59 8.55 1.69 -9.60
N PRO A 60 8.79 1.68 -10.93
CA PRO A 60 7.78 1.99 -11.93
C PRO A 60 6.55 1.07 -11.81
N GLY A 61 5.35 1.65 -11.87
CA GLY A 61 4.09 0.90 -11.71
C GLY A 61 3.76 0.51 -10.27
N SER A 62 4.60 0.85 -9.30
CA SER A 62 4.31 0.65 -7.88
C SER A 62 3.34 1.70 -7.33
N PRO A 63 2.64 1.40 -6.22
CA PRO A 63 1.88 2.40 -5.48
C PRO A 63 2.72 3.58 -4.99
N SER A 64 4.01 3.34 -4.70
CA SER A 64 4.94 4.40 -4.30
C SER A 64 5.16 5.41 -5.42
N ALA A 65 5.24 4.97 -6.68
CA ALA A 65 5.39 5.87 -7.83
C ALA A 65 4.17 6.77 -8.00
N GLN A 66 2.96 6.21 -7.85
CA GLN A 66 1.72 7.00 -7.87
C GLN A 66 1.66 7.99 -6.70
N ALA A 67 2.09 7.58 -5.50
CA ALA A 67 2.15 8.47 -4.35
C ALA A 67 3.19 9.60 -4.53
N LEU A 68 4.34 9.30 -5.13
CA LEU A 68 5.38 10.28 -5.46
C LEU A 68 4.89 11.31 -6.47
N ASP A 69 4.16 10.87 -7.50
CA ASP A 69 3.56 11.75 -8.52
C ASP A 69 2.49 12.67 -7.93
N LEU A 70 1.63 12.13 -7.05
CA LEU A 70 0.65 12.93 -6.30
C LEU A 70 1.33 13.95 -5.37
N LEU A 71 2.41 13.58 -4.68
CA LEU A 71 3.19 14.53 -3.87
C LEU A 71 3.87 15.59 -4.73
N GLY A 72 4.44 15.18 -5.88
CA GLY A 72 5.09 16.05 -6.84
C GLY A 72 4.14 17.12 -7.39
N SER A 73 2.94 16.73 -7.80
CA SER A 73 1.91 17.65 -8.32
C SER A 73 1.43 18.67 -7.26
N LEU A 74 1.23 18.24 -6.01
CA LEU A 74 0.89 19.13 -4.89
C LEU A 74 2.02 20.14 -4.61
N HIS A 75 3.27 19.70 -4.61
CA HIS A 75 4.43 20.58 -4.40
C HIS A 75 4.71 21.49 -5.60
N ALA A 76 4.48 21.04 -6.83
CA ALA A 76 4.60 21.85 -8.05
C ALA A 76 3.61 23.02 -8.04
N THR A 77 2.36 22.74 -7.62
CA THR A 77 1.33 23.77 -7.45
C THR A 77 1.76 24.83 -6.42
N ARG A 78 2.35 24.40 -5.29
CA ARG A 78 2.85 25.32 -4.25
C ARG A 78 4.01 26.21 -4.73
N ARG A 79 4.94 25.65 -5.52
CA ARG A 79 6.06 26.42 -6.11
C ARG A 79 5.57 27.39 -7.19
N GLY A 80 4.56 27.01 -7.97
CA GLY A 80 3.93 27.92 -8.94
C GLY A 80 3.22 29.11 -8.29
N THR A 81 2.65 28.93 -7.10
CA THR A 81 2.05 30.04 -6.32
C THR A 81 3.06 30.91 -5.57
N ALA A 82 4.25 30.39 -5.30
CA ALA A 82 5.40 31.17 -4.87
C ALA A 82 6.14 31.68 -6.11
N GLY A 83 5.48 32.55 -6.88
CA GLY A 83 6.10 33.22 -8.02
C GLY A 83 7.43 33.88 -7.62
N PRO A 84 8.39 33.99 -8.55
CA PRO A 84 9.71 34.53 -8.26
C PRO A 84 9.55 35.95 -7.73
N ARG A 85 9.86 36.16 -6.45
CA ARG A 85 10.06 37.49 -5.90
C ARG A 85 11.42 37.96 -6.41
N GLY A 86 11.40 38.66 -7.53
CA GLY A 86 12.47 39.57 -7.93
C GLY A 86 12.54 40.78 -7.01
#